data_AF-A0A9R0ZAT7-F1
#
_entry.id   AF-A0A9R0ZAT7-F1
#
_cell.length_a   1.000
_cell.length_b   1.000
_cell.length_c   1.000
_cell.angle_alpha   90.00
_cell.angle_beta   90.00
_cell.angle_gamma   90.00
#
_symmetry.space_group_name_H-M   'P 1'
#
loop_
_entity.id
_entity.type
_entity.pdbx_description
1 polymer ?
#
loop_
_entity_poly.entity_id
_entity_poly.type
_entity_poly.pdbx_seq_one_letter_code
_entity_poly.pdbx_strand_id
1 'polypeptide(L)'
;MKMAGSVVLLISLLSAIAPLPSEALNVRGHLLKSKTFRSPPILLGPGSVSNKYHHDVDFPRGHLAVKSFDAEVVDENGVPVPLHETYLHHWVAEPYYALKNSQSPDTQNLPKGMLKRNDGVCKTTLGQYFGLGSETRHTATWVPDPYGIEIGNEDKAPEGYEEKWLLNIHAIDTRGVVDKPSCTECKCDFYNVTIDEYGRTISKNYTGGLFCCYDQTQCRVKEGFNGEVRKLFLQYTVTWLDWTDAVVPVKIYIFDVTDTAMLDGTPEHSCKVEYQVEECSAENRANNECIHTKTARAALPRGGDIVFSVAHQHSGGVGASLHGQVMD
;
A
#
# COMPACT_ATOMS: atom_id res chain seq x y z
N MET A 1 -70.61 14.42 -19.46
CA MET A 1 -69.93 13.46 -20.36
C MET A 1 -68.89 14.25 -21.17
N LYS A 2 -67.66 13.72 -21.29
CA LYS A 2 -66.41 14.28 -21.88
C LYS A 2 -65.57 15.11 -20.90
N MET A 3 -64.72 14.46 -20.10
CA MET A 3 -63.35 13.93 -20.35
C MET A 3 -62.26 15.00 -20.18
N ALA A 4 -61.63 14.96 -19.00
CA ALA A 4 -60.34 15.59 -18.73
C ALA A 4 -59.24 14.77 -19.44
N GLY A 5 -58.46 15.42 -20.30
CA GLY A 5 -57.28 14.84 -20.91
C GLY A 5 -56.06 15.06 -20.01
N SER A 6 -55.58 13.98 -19.38
CA SER A 6 -54.24 13.95 -18.76
C SER A 6 -53.18 13.87 -19.86
N VAL A 7 -52.31 14.88 -19.94
CA VAL A 7 -51.07 14.81 -20.73
C VAL A 7 -50.07 13.99 -19.92
N VAL A 8 -49.77 12.77 -20.37
CA VAL A 8 -48.68 11.96 -19.84
C VAL A 8 -47.40 12.37 -20.58
N LEU A 9 -46.48 13.01 -19.87
CA LEU A 9 -45.15 13.31 -20.38
C LEU A 9 -44.29 12.03 -20.26
N LEU A 10 -44.04 11.35 -21.37
CA LEU A 10 -43.07 10.24 -21.41
C LEU A 10 -41.65 10.83 -21.40
N ILE A 11 -40.96 10.72 -20.27
CA ILE A 11 -39.52 10.99 -20.19
C ILE A 11 -38.80 9.72 -20.62
N SER A 12 -38.36 9.68 -21.87
CA SER A 12 -37.45 8.64 -22.36
C SER A 12 -36.05 8.88 -21.77
N LEU A 13 -35.70 8.12 -20.71
CA LEU A 13 -34.31 7.99 -20.26
C LEU A 13 -33.52 7.25 -21.36
N LEU A 14 -32.80 7.99 -22.18
CA LEU A 14 -31.71 7.44 -22.97
C LEU A 14 -30.53 7.21 -22.04
N SER A 15 -30.46 6.00 -21.46
CA SER A 15 -29.21 5.48 -20.90
C SER A 15 -28.23 5.33 -22.06
N ALA A 16 -27.31 6.28 -22.19
CA ALA A 16 -26.15 6.15 -23.06
C ALA A 16 -25.20 5.09 -22.46
N ILE A 17 -25.54 3.81 -22.62
CA ILE A 17 -24.58 2.72 -22.47
C ILE A 17 -23.73 2.81 -23.73
N ALA A 18 -22.57 3.46 -23.63
CA ALA A 18 -21.56 3.32 -24.66
C ALA A 18 -21.26 1.82 -24.79
N PRO A 19 -21.42 1.19 -25.96
CA PRO A 19 -21.04 -0.21 -26.12
C PRO A 19 -19.53 -0.29 -25.91
N LEU A 20 -19.13 -0.95 -24.81
CA LEU A 20 -17.75 -1.39 -24.63
C LEU A 20 -17.36 -2.16 -25.90
N PRO A 21 -16.21 -1.84 -26.54
CA PRO A 21 -15.75 -2.57 -27.71
C PRO A 21 -15.75 -4.07 -27.40
N SER A 22 -16.26 -4.90 -28.31
CA SER A 22 -16.32 -6.36 -28.16
C SER A 22 -14.95 -6.99 -27.87
N GLU A 23 -13.86 -6.29 -28.14
CA GLU A 23 -12.49 -6.69 -27.79
C GLU A 23 -12.22 -6.64 -26.28
N ALA A 24 -12.83 -5.69 -25.54
CA ALA A 24 -12.65 -5.57 -24.09
C ALA A 24 -13.30 -6.72 -23.31
N LEU A 25 -14.31 -7.39 -23.88
CA LEU A 25 -15.01 -8.53 -23.27
C LEU A 25 -14.29 -9.87 -23.50
N ASN A 26 -13.29 -9.92 -24.39
CA ASN A 26 -12.64 -11.17 -24.83
C ASN A 26 -11.25 -11.41 -24.19
N VAL A 27 -10.85 -10.58 -23.22
CA VAL A 27 -9.48 -10.55 -22.65
C VAL A 27 -9.24 -11.63 -21.57
N ARG A 28 -10.25 -12.43 -21.23
CA ARG A 28 -10.23 -13.26 -20.02
C ARG A 28 -9.39 -14.56 -20.07
N GLY A 29 -8.61 -14.83 -21.11
CA GLY A 29 -7.91 -16.14 -21.16
C GLY A 29 -6.67 -16.31 -22.02
N HIS A 30 -6.45 -15.52 -23.08
CA HIS A 30 -5.36 -15.80 -24.03
C HIS A 30 -4.23 -14.76 -24.07
N LEU A 31 -4.35 -13.62 -23.39
CA LEU A 31 -3.35 -12.53 -23.42
C LEU A 31 -2.70 -12.23 -22.06
N LEU A 32 -3.27 -12.69 -20.94
CA LEU A 32 -2.73 -12.44 -19.61
C LEU A 32 -1.39 -13.16 -19.43
N LYS A 33 -0.35 -12.37 -19.20
CA LYS A 33 0.98 -12.84 -18.83
C LYS A 33 1.09 -12.82 -17.31
N SER A 34 1.77 -13.80 -16.74
CA SER A 34 2.03 -13.87 -15.31
C SER A 34 3.42 -14.40 -15.05
N LYS A 35 4.07 -13.89 -14.01
CA LYS A 35 5.38 -14.37 -13.57
C LYS A 35 5.54 -14.15 -12.06
N THR A 36 6.11 -15.16 -11.42
CA THR A 36 6.51 -15.12 -10.02
C THR A 36 7.98 -14.76 -9.91
N PHE A 37 8.28 -13.86 -8.99
CA PHE A 37 9.59 -13.34 -8.66
C PHE A 37 9.84 -13.50 -7.16
N ARG A 38 11.08 -13.26 -6.74
CA ARG A 38 11.51 -13.35 -5.34
C ARG A 38 12.45 -12.18 -5.03
N SER A 39 12.24 -11.53 -3.90
CA SER A 39 13.14 -10.48 -3.41
C SER A 39 14.53 -11.05 -3.07
N PRO A 40 15.55 -10.20 -2.83
CA PRO A 40 16.69 -10.61 -2.03
C PRO A 40 16.25 -11.14 -0.65
N PRO A 41 17.06 -12.00 0.00
CA PRO A 41 16.69 -12.58 1.28
C PRO A 41 16.70 -11.54 2.41
N ILE A 42 15.77 -11.70 3.35
CA ILE A 42 15.83 -11.11 4.68
C ILE A 42 16.17 -12.19 5.71
N LEU A 43 16.92 -11.82 6.74
CA LEU A 43 17.32 -12.72 7.82
C LEU A 43 16.59 -12.31 9.10
N LEU A 44 15.90 -13.27 9.71
CA LEU A 44 15.08 -13.02 10.88
C LEU A 44 15.29 -14.10 11.95
N GLY A 45 15.82 -13.69 13.10
CA GLY A 45 15.83 -14.47 14.33
C GLY A 45 14.70 -14.05 15.28
N PRO A 46 14.47 -14.77 16.38
CA PRO A 46 13.39 -14.47 17.33
C PRO A 46 13.39 -13.00 17.80
N GLY A 47 12.25 -12.33 17.67
CA GLY A 47 12.07 -10.92 18.04
C GLY A 47 12.69 -9.91 17.08
N SER A 48 13.55 -10.31 16.15
CA SER A 48 14.25 -9.37 15.28
C SER A 48 13.31 -8.69 14.28
N VAL A 49 13.67 -7.47 13.91
CA VAL A 49 13.02 -6.67 12.87
C VAL A 49 13.95 -6.58 11.67
N SER A 50 13.39 -6.81 10.49
CA SER A 50 14.03 -6.50 9.23
C SER A 50 13.19 -5.46 8.51
N ASN A 51 13.81 -4.31 8.17
CA ASN A 51 13.18 -3.27 7.36
C ASN A 51 14.13 -2.93 6.20
N LYS A 52 13.95 -3.60 5.05
CA LYS A 52 14.86 -3.52 3.90
C LYS A 52 14.24 -2.79 2.73
N TYR A 53 15.08 -2.05 2.01
CA TYR A 53 14.75 -1.39 0.76
C TYR A 53 15.54 -2.05 -0.36
N HIS A 54 14.85 -2.69 -1.29
CA HIS A 54 15.41 -3.37 -2.45
C HIS A 54 15.08 -2.58 -3.71
N HIS A 55 16.08 -1.91 -4.27
CA HIS A 55 15.97 -1.17 -5.53
C HIS A 55 16.20 -2.10 -6.72
N ASP A 56 15.63 -1.73 -7.87
CA ASP A 56 15.74 -2.46 -9.15
C ASP A 56 15.39 -3.95 -9.01
N VAL A 57 14.31 -4.23 -8.29
CA VAL A 57 13.82 -5.61 -8.16
C VAL A 57 13.30 -6.12 -9.50
N ASP A 58 13.32 -7.43 -9.68
CA ASP A 58 12.75 -8.05 -10.87
C ASP A 58 11.25 -7.75 -10.96
N PHE A 59 10.87 -7.03 -12.01
CA PHE A 59 9.48 -6.68 -12.29
C PHE A 59 9.24 -6.76 -13.80
N PRO A 60 8.01 -6.99 -14.29
CA PRO A 60 7.71 -6.93 -15.72
C PRO A 60 8.14 -5.58 -16.32
N ARG A 61 8.79 -5.63 -17.48
CA ARG A 61 9.34 -4.45 -18.18
C ARG A 61 8.65 -4.25 -19.52
N GLY A 62 8.62 -3.00 -19.98
CA GLY A 62 7.91 -2.55 -21.17
C GLY A 62 6.65 -1.76 -20.82
N HIS A 63 5.97 -1.25 -21.84
CA HIS A 63 4.70 -0.53 -21.67
C HIS A 63 3.58 -1.54 -21.46
N LEU A 64 3.16 -1.70 -20.20
CA LEU A 64 2.27 -2.78 -19.77
C LEU A 64 1.11 -2.26 -18.93
N ALA A 65 0.03 -3.04 -18.92
CA ALA A 65 -1.10 -2.87 -18.02
C ALA A 65 -1.04 -3.94 -16.93
N VAL A 66 -0.62 -3.57 -15.71
CA VAL A 66 -0.64 -4.47 -14.54
C VAL A 66 -2.08 -4.70 -14.11
N LYS A 67 -2.40 -5.98 -13.88
CA LYS A 67 -3.73 -6.50 -13.56
C LYS A 67 -3.82 -7.05 -12.15
N SER A 68 -2.75 -7.63 -11.61
CA SER A 68 -2.66 -8.03 -10.19
C SER A 68 -1.21 -8.03 -9.70
N PHE A 69 -1.04 -7.87 -8.40
CA PHE A 69 0.23 -8.04 -7.68
C PHE A 69 -0.07 -8.76 -6.38
N ASP A 70 0.28 -10.04 -6.32
CA ASP A 70 0.03 -10.88 -5.16
C ASP A 70 1.35 -11.25 -4.49
N ALA A 71 1.51 -10.95 -3.20
CA ALA A 71 2.77 -11.12 -2.46
C ALA A 71 2.61 -11.96 -1.20
N GLU A 72 3.64 -12.73 -0.86
CA GLU A 72 3.68 -13.57 0.32
C GLU A 72 5.11 -13.72 0.86
N VAL A 73 5.26 -13.71 2.18
CA VAL A 73 6.54 -14.07 2.82
C VAL A 73 6.67 -15.58 2.81
N VAL A 74 7.76 -16.07 2.24
CA VAL A 74 8.05 -17.49 2.08
C VAL A 74 9.43 -17.85 2.61
N ASP A 75 9.61 -19.13 2.95
CA ASP A 75 10.91 -19.71 3.30
C ASP A 75 11.78 -19.98 2.05
N GLU A 76 12.95 -20.60 2.26
CA GLU A 76 13.89 -20.96 1.20
C GLU A 76 13.27 -21.88 0.13
N ASN A 77 12.34 -22.75 0.53
CA ASN A 77 11.65 -23.70 -0.33
C ASN A 77 10.40 -23.11 -1.00
N GLY A 78 10.03 -21.86 -0.69
CA GLY A 78 8.82 -21.23 -1.23
C GLY A 78 7.55 -21.56 -0.46
N VAL A 79 7.67 -22.09 0.75
CA VAL A 79 6.54 -22.36 1.62
C VAL A 79 6.14 -21.07 2.33
N PRO A 80 4.86 -20.66 2.27
CA PRO A 80 4.37 -19.49 2.99
C PRO A 80 4.58 -19.58 4.50
N VAL A 81 5.08 -18.49 5.09
CA VAL A 81 5.28 -18.40 6.53
C VAL A 81 3.99 -17.93 7.23
N PRO A 82 3.60 -18.51 8.37
CA PRO A 82 2.45 -18.03 9.14
C PRO A 82 2.68 -16.63 9.73
N LEU A 83 1.67 -15.76 9.67
CA LEU A 83 1.74 -14.38 10.22
C LEU A 83 2.03 -14.35 11.72
N HIS A 84 1.59 -15.39 12.46
CA HIS A 84 1.82 -15.49 13.89
C HIS A 84 3.28 -15.87 14.25
N GLU A 85 4.11 -16.19 13.26
CA GLU A 85 5.55 -16.42 13.42
C GLU A 85 6.37 -15.28 12.82
N THR A 86 6.04 -14.87 11.60
CA THR A 86 6.63 -13.68 10.95
C THR A 86 5.52 -12.74 10.58
N TYR A 87 5.41 -11.66 11.32
CA TYR A 87 4.46 -10.61 11.03
C TYR A 87 5.04 -9.71 9.94
N LEU A 88 4.40 -9.68 8.77
CA LEU A 88 4.78 -8.77 7.69
C LEU A 88 4.12 -7.41 7.96
N HIS A 89 4.81 -6.53 8.67
CA HIS A 89 4.27 -5.23 9.04
C HIS A 89 3.82 -4.45 7.79
N HIS A 90 4.65 -4.41 6.74
CA HIS A 90 4.24 -3.97 5.39
C HIS A 90 5.20 -4.45 4.30
N TRP A 91 4.74 -4.42 3.04
CA TRP A 91 5.51 -4.78 1.85
C TRP A 91 5.34 -3.76 0.73
N VAL A 92 5.77 -2.52 0.91
CA VAL A 92 5.53 -1.45 -0.07
C VAL A 92 6.20 -1.75 -1.41
N ALA A 93 5.42 -1.66 -2.51
CA ALA A 93 5.95 -1.64 -3.87
C ALA A 93 5.72 -0.26 -4.51
N GLU A 94 6.80 0.39 -4.94
CA GLU A 94 6.77 1.74 -5.49
C GLU A 94 7.61 1.84 -6.78
N PRO A 95 7.05 2.34 -7.89
CA PRO A 95 7.84 2.66 -9.06
C PRO A 95 8.66 3.95 -8.85
N TYR A 96 9.84 3.98 -9.45
CA TYR A 96 10.70 5.15 -9.47
C TYR A 96 11.45 5.25 -10.80
N TYR A 97 11.77 6.47 -11.20
CA TYR A 97 12.60 6.73 -12.36
C TYR A 97 14.07 6.72 -11.95
N ALA A 98 14.88 5.85 -12.54
CA ALA A 98 16.32 5.75 -12.32
C ALA A 98 17.08 6.34 -13.51
N LEU A 99 18.17 7.06 -13.25
CA LEU A 99 18.97 7.66 -14.30
C LEU A 99 19.70 6.59 -15.13
N LYS A 100 19.52 6.62 -16.46
CA LYS A 100 20.19 5.75 -17.42
C LYS A 100 21.68 6.10 -17.48
N ASN A 101 22.57 5.13 -17.27
CA ASN A 101 24.03 5.24 -17.42
C ASN A 101 24.67 6.48 -16.77
N SER A 102 24.93 6.41 -15.46
CA SER A 102 25.46 7.50 -14.61
C SER A 102 26.91 7.95 -14.89
N GLN A 103 27.47 7.69 -16.07
CA GLN A 103 28.89 7.95 -16.39
C GLN A 103 29.10 9.15 -17.33
N SER A 104 28.04 9.78 -17.87
CA SER A 104 28.19 10.98 -18.68
C SER A 104 28.48 12.21 -17.79
N PRO A 105 29.41 13.10 -18.16
CA PRO A 105 29.68 14.34 -17.41
C PRO A 105 28.42 15.19 -17.19
N ASP A 106 27.51 15.21 -18.17
CA ASP A 106 26.25 15.97 -18.13
C ASP A 106 25.23 15.38 -17.14
N THR A 107 25.45 14.14 -16.68
CA THR A 107 24.54 13.42 -15.77
C THR A 107 24.96 13.48 -14.30
N GLN A 108 26.12 14.07 -13.97
CA GLN A 108 26.65 14.09 -12.61
C GLN A 108 25.81 14.91 -11.61
N ASN A 109 25.09 15.94 -12.09
CA ASN A 109 24.27 16.81 -11.25
C ASN A 109 22.79 16.39 -11.19
N LEU A 110 22.40 15.34 -11.91
CA LEU A 110 21.02 14.87 -11.94
C LEU A 110 20.71 13.95 -10.74
N PRO A 111 19.48 13.96 -10.20
CA PRO A 111 19.05 12.98 -9.22
C PRO A 111 19.26 11.56 -9.74
N LYS A 112 19.92 10.69 -8.96
CA LYS A 112 20.13 9.29 -9.36
C LYS A 112 18.82 8.50 -9.45
N GLY A 113 17.80 8.93 -8.72
CA GLY A 113 16.46 8.36 -8.77
C GLY A 113 15.40 9.36 -8.33
N MET A 114 14.19 9.18 -8.85
CA MET A 114 13.01 10.00 -8.54
C MET A 114 11.81 9.09 -8.31
N LEU A 115 11.23 9.12 -7.12
CA LEU A 115 10.03 8.33 -6.82
C LEU A 115 8.86 8.83 -7.68
N LYS A 116 8.16 7.91 -8.37
CA LYS A 116 7.05 8.27 -9.27
C LYS A 116 5.84 8.78 -8.50
N ARG A 117 5.62 8.21 -7.30
CA ARG A 117 4.50 8.48 -6.39
C ARG A 117 3.13 8.14 -7.01
N ASN A 118 2.12 7.99 -6.16
CA ASN A 118 0.72 7.86 -6.59
C ASN A 118 0.06 9.23 -6.85
N ASP A 119 -1.21 9.24 -7.22
CA ASP A 119 -1.97 10.43 -7.61
C ASP A 119 -2.71 11.10 -6.43
N GLY A 120 -2.58 10.56 -5.22
CA GLY A 120 -3.29 11.01 -4.03
C GLY A 120 -2.68 12.21 -3.31
N VAL A 121 -3.43 12.74 -2.34
CA VAL A 121 -2.99 13.88 -1.49
C VAL A 121 -1.83 13.50 -0.58
N CYS A 122 -1.76 12.24 -0.15
CA CYS A 122 -0.69 11.72 0.71
C CYS A 122 0.55 11.22 -0.05
N LYS A 123 0.66 11.45 -1.36
CA LYS A 123 1.69 10.86 -2.22
C LYS A 123 3.15 11.14 -1.81
N THR A 124 3.39 12.19 -1.02
CA THR A 124 4.74 12.52 -0.52
C THR A 124 5.16 11.63 0.64
N THR A 125 4.21 11.20 1.47
CA THR A 125 4.44 10.36 2.64
C THR A 125 4.14 8.89 2.35
N LEU A 126 3.07 8.63 1.59
CA LEU A 126 2.57 7.32 1.19
C LEU A 126 2.50 7.28 -0.34
N GLY A 127 3.65 7.07 -1.00
CA GLY A 127 3.81 7.13 -2.46
C GLY A 127 3.58 5.81 -3.20
N GLN A 128 3.42 4.72 -2.46
CA GLN A 128 3.37 3.35 -2.98
C GLN A 128 2.18 3.06 -3.89
N TYR A 129 2.33 2.01 -4.70
CA TYR A 129 1.27 1.46 -5.55
C TYR A 129 0.62 0.24 -4.91
N PHE A 130 1.40 -0.57 -4.19
CA PHE A 130 0.93 -1.78 -3.51
C PHE A 130 1.53 -1.93 -2.11
N GLY A 131 0.95 -2.84 -1.32
CA GLY A 131 1.65 -3.50 -0.22
C GLY A 131 1.60 -2.80 1.14
N LEU A 132 0.39 -2.46 1.58
CA LEU A 132 0.13 -1.75 2.83
C LEU A 132 0.49 -2.54 4.10
N GLY A 133 0.11 -3.82 4.22
CA GLY A 133 0.30 -4.57 5.47
C GLY A 133 -0.04 -6.06 5.39
N SER A 134 0.11 -6.76 6.52
CA SER A 134 -0.29 -8.17 6.66
C SER A 134 -1.78 -8.38 6.43
N GLU A 135 -2.58 -7.36 6.65
CA GLU A 135 -4.03 -7.35 6.56
C GLU A 135 -4.50 -7.43 5.11
N THR A 136 -3.62 -7.13 4.15
CA THR A 136 -3.89 -7.34 2.73
C THR A 136 -3.48 -8.74 2.24
N ARG A 137 -2.89 -9.58 3.10
CA ARG A 137 -2.53 -10.96 2.73
C ARG A 137 -3.77 -11.71 2.25
N HIS A 138 -3.66 -12.32 1.07
CA HIS A 138 -4.75 -13.05 0.39
C HIS A 138 -5.96 -12.16 0.02
N THR A 139 -5.84 -10.84 0.09
CA THR A 139 -6.83 -9.93 -0.52
C THR A 139 -6.58 -9.88 -2.02
N ALA A 140 -7.64 -10.05 -2.81
CA ALA A 140 -7.54 -9.97 -4.26
C ALA A 140 -7.08 -8.58 -4.70
N THR A 141 -6.04 -8.51 -5.54
CA THR A 141 -5.50 -7.25 -6.10
C THR A 141 -5.92 -7.02 -7.54
N TRP A 142 -6.97 -7.72 -7.99
CA TRP A 142 -7.38 -7.76 -9.40
C TRP A 142 -7.99 -6.44 -9.87
N VAL A 143 -7.43 -5.89 -10.95
CA VAL A 143 -7.97 -4.75 -11.69
C VAL A 143 -8.79 -5.28 -12.88
N PRO A 144 -10.14 -5.11 -12.91
CA PRO A 144 -10.98 -5.62 -13.99
C PRO A 144 -10.75 -4.89 -15.32
N ASP A 145 -11.10 -5.54 -16.44
CA ASP A 145 -11.13 -4.88 -17.74
C ASP A 145 -12.25 -3.83 -17.81
N PRO A 146 -12.09 -2.74 -18.59
CA PRO A 146 -10.94 -2.43 -19.45
C PRO A 146 -9.77 -1.75 -18.71
N TYR A 147 -9.80 -1.70 -17.39
CA TYR A 147 -8.86 -0.91 -16.59
C TYR A 147 -7.48 -1.59 -16.43
N GLY A 148 -6.42 -0.81 -16.22
CA GLY A 148 -5.09 -1.34 -15.91
C GLY A 148 -4.19 -0.32 -15.23
N ILE A 149 -3.27 -0.79 -14.39
CA ILE A 149 -2.22 0.06 -13.81
C ILE A 149 -1.09 0.18 -14.85
N GLU A 150 -0.92 1.38 -15.40
CA GLU A 150 0.07 1.63 -16.45
C GLU A 150 1.49 1.70 -15.89
N ILE A 151 2.38 0.91 -16.46
CA ILE A 151 3.81 0.87 -16.12
C ILE A 151 4.67 0.95 -17.37
N GLY A 152 5.92 1.37 -17.21
CA GLY A 152 6.95 1.32 -18.25
C GLY A 152 6.63 2.07 -19.55
N ASN A 153 5.78 3.11 -19.48
CA ASN A 153 5.56 4.02 -20.61
C ASN A 153 6.78 4.96 -20.75
N GLU A 154 7.57 4.76 -21.80
CA GLU A 154 8.79 5.54 -22.05
C GLU A 154 8.51 7.03 -22.32
N ASP A 155 7.36 7.36 -22.90
CA ASP A 155 6.97 8.74 -23.20
C ASP A 155 6.63 9.54 -21.93
N LYS A 156 6.35 8.85 -20.81
CA LYS A 156 6.08 9.45 -19.50
C LYS A 156 7.31 9.52 -18.60
N ALA A 157 8.38 8.79 -18.93
CA ALA A 157 9.61 8.85 -18.18
C ALA A 157 10.35 10.16 -18.46
N PRO A 158 10.94 10.82 -17.45
CA PRO A 158 11.82 11.96 -17.70
C PRO A 158 12.97 11.57 -18.64
N GLU A 159 13.41 12.52 -19.47
CA GLU A 159 14.51 12.29 -20.40
C GLU A 159 15.76 11.79 -19.67
N GLY A 160 16.36 10.70 -20.17
CA GLY A 160 17.52 10.08 -19.55
C GLY A 160 17.20 9.15 -18.37
N TYR A 161 15.93 8.92 -18.04
CA TYR A 161 15.53 7.98 -16.99
C TYR A 161 14.80 6.75 -17.54
N GLU A 162 14.84 5.66 -16.77
CA GLU A 162 14.02 4.46 -16.97
C GLU A 162 13.19 4.17 -15.72
N GLU A 163 11.98 3.62 -15.89
CA GLU A 163 11.18 3.17 -14.76
C GLU A 163 11.73 1.86 -14.17
N LYS A 164 11.89 1.83 -12.84
CA LYS A 164 12.30 0.70 -12.03
C LYS A 164 11.38 0.55 -10.83
N TRP A 165 11.48 -0.57 -10.14
CA TRP A 165 10.65 -0.89 -8.99
C TRP A 165 11.47 -1.04 -7.72
N LEU A 166 10.95 -0.45 -6.65
CA LEU A 166 11.46 -0.54 -5.28
C LEU A 166 10.50 -1.42 -4.48
N LEU A 167 11.06 -2.34 -3.69
CA LEU A 167 10.33 -3.03 -2.62
C LEU A 167 10.87 -2.59 -1.26
N ASN A 168 9.99 -2.17 -0.38
CA ASN A 168 10.30 -2.05 1.04
C ASN A 168 9.60 -3.17 1.83
N ILE A 169 10.39 -4.01 2.49
CA ILE A 169 9.91 -5.18 3.23
C ILE A 169 10.21 -4.95 4.70
N HIS A 170 9.15 -4.79 5.51
CA HIS A 170 9.25 -4.68 6.95
C HIS A 170 8.57 -5.87 7.60
N ALA A 171 9.35 -6.73 8.23
CA ALA A 171 8.90 -7.95 8.85
C ALA A 171 9.50 -8.13 10.24
N ILE A 172 8.70 -8.68 11.15
CA ILE A 172 9.03 -8.88 12.55
C ILE A 172 8.88 -10.37 12.85
N ASP A 173 9.94 -11.00 13.36
CA ASP A 173 9.84 -12.36 13.87
C ASP A 173 9.18 -12.34 15.25
N THR A 174 7.96 -12.86 15.35
CA THR A 174 7.18 -12.85 16.59
C THR A 174 7.31 -14.17 17.36
N ARG A 175 8.22 -15.07 16.96
CA ARG A 175 8.49 -16.30 17.72
C ARG A 175 9.19 -15.94 19.03
N GLY A 176 8.69 -16.48 20.14
CA GLY A 176 9.30 -16.32 21.45
C GLY A 176 9.19 -14.94 22.09
N VAL A 177 8.59 -13.95 21.42
CA VAL A 177 8.43 -12.60 21.99
C VAL A 177 7.52 -12.61 23.23
N VAL A 178 7.77 -11.67 24.14
CA VAL A 178 7.03 -11.56 25.41
C VAL A 178 5.57 -11.17 25.16
N ASP A 179 5.33 -10.21 24.27
CA ASP A 179 3.99 -9.72 23.93
C ASP A 179 3.92 -9.41 22.43
N LYS A 180 3.17 -10.24 21.67
CA LYS A 180 3.07 -10.08 20.22
C LYS A 180 2.45 -8.74 19.82
N PRO A 181 1.31 -8.30 20.39
CA PRO A 181 0.72 -7.01 20.03
C PRO A 181 1.67 -5.84 20.25
N SER A 182 2.41 -5.81 21.35
CA SER A 182 3.38 -4.73 21.60
C SER A 182 4.54 -4.73 20.61
N CYS A 183 4.95 -5.91 20.11
CA CYS A 183 5.94 -5.98 19.03
C CYS A 183 5.36 -5.48 17.70
N THR A 184 4.17 -5.96 17.30
CA THR A 184 3.57 -5.64 16.00
C THR A 184 3.10 -4.19 15.90
N GLU A 185 2.72 -3.57 17.02
CA GLU A 185 2.43 -2.12 17.12
C GLU A 185 3.67 -1.28 17.47
N CYS A 186 4.87 -1.86 17.42
CA CYS A 186 6.12 -1.14 17.57
C CYS A 186 6.28 -0.34 18.89
N LYS A 187 5.80 -0.87 20.03
CA LYS A 187 5.93 -0.18 21.32
C LYS A 187 7.39 -0.07 21.76
N CYS A 188 7.87 1.15 21.96
CA CYS A 188 9.29 1.45 22.19
C CYS A 188 9.90 0.69 23.38
N ASP A 189 9.14 0.54 24.48
CA ASP A 189 9.58 -0.18 25.68
C ASP A 189 9.89 -1.67 25.43
N PHE A 190 9.28 -2.26 24.41
CA PHE A 190 9.54 -3.65 24.01
C PHE A 190 10.77 -3.79 23.12
N TYR A 191 11.18 -2.73 22.42
CA TYR A 191 12.39 -2.71 21.61
C TYR A 191 13.61 -2.17 22.37
N ASN A 192 13.40 -1.53 23.53
CA ASN A 192 14.44 -0.93 24.37
C ASN A 192 15.32 0.07 23.57
N VAL A 193 14.67 0.89 22.76
CA VAL A 193 15.30 1.92 21.92
C VAL A 193 14.97 3.31 22.44
N THR A 194 15.95 4.22 22.33
CA THR A 194 15.80 5.64 22.72
C THR A 194 16.27 6.59 21.63
N ILE A 195 16.88 6.04 20.56
CA ILE A 195 17.39 6.73 19.40
C ILE A 195 16.76 6.06 18.18
N ASP A 196 16.27 6.85 17.23
CA ASP A 196 15.66 6.33 16.01
C ASP A 196 16.70 5.97 14.92
N GLU A 197 16.24 5.47 13.78
CA GLU A 197 17.09 5.08 12.65
C GLU A 197 17.93 6.23 12.05
N TYR A 198 17.55 7.49 12.33
CA TYR A 198 18.25 8.69 11.86
C TYR A 198 19.22 9.24 12.91
N GLY A 199 19.39 8.55 14.05
CA GLY A 199 20.27 9.00 15.13
C GLY A 199 19.64 10.09 16.01
N ARG A 200 18.32 10.29 15.95
CA ARG A 200 17.62 11.32 16.73
C ARG A 200 17.04 10.72 17.99
N THR A 201 17.07 11.48 19.08
CA THR A 201 16.44 11.06 20.34
C THR A 201 14.93 10.93 20.17
N ILE A 202 14.39 9.77 20.54
CA ILE A 202 12.95 9.52 20.56
C ILE A 202 12.35 10.27 21.74
N SER A 203 11.29 11.04 21.47
CA SER A 203 10.57 11.78 22.52
C SER A 203 10.01 10.81 23.56
N LYS A 204 10.07 11.18 24.84
CA LYS A 204 9.46 10.40 25.93
C LYS A 204 7.94 10.23 25.78
N ASN A 205 7.30 11.11 25.01
CA ASN A 205 5.86 11.04 24.74
C ASN A 205 5.53 10.19 23.49
N TYR A 206 6.54 9.70 22.78
CA TYR A 206 6.38 8.79 21.65
C TYR A 206 6.53 7.36 22.18
N THR A 207 5.40 6.66 22.36
CA THR A 207 5.34 5.39 23.07
C THR A 207 5.38 4.17 22.15
N GLY A 208 5.13 4.36 20.85
CA GLY A 208 5.23 3.32 19.83
C GLY A 208 5.04 3.88 18.43
N GLY A 209 5.51 3.11 17.45
CA GLY A 209 5.39 3.43 16.02
C GLY A 209 6.70 3.30 15.25
N LEU A 210 6.72 3.88 14.05
CA LEU A 210 7.81 3.86 13.07
C LEU A 210 9.21 4.09 13.66
N PHE A 211 9.37 5.00 14.63
CA PHE A 211 10.69 5.32 15.18
C PHE A 211 11.25 4.25 16.12
N CYS A 212 10.45 3.25 16.49
CA CYS A 212 10.81 2.27 17.51
C CYS A 212 11.10 0.86 16.97
N CYS A 213 10.72 0.56 15.72
CA CYS A 213 10.88 -0.75 15.10
C CYS A 213 11.57 -0.64 13.72
N TYR A 214 12.74 -0.03 13.68
CA TYR A 214 13.55 0.05 12.47
C TYR A 214 14.43 -1.20 12.26
N ASP A 215 15.13 -1.27 11.13
CA ASP A 215 15.95 -2.42 10.75
C ASP A 215 16.94 -2.81 11.86
N GLN A 216 17.11 -4.12 12.09
CA GLN A 216 18.02 -4.70 13.09
C GLN A 216 17.65 -4.44 14.56
N THR A 217 16.55 -3.74 14.85
CA THR A 217 15.99 -3.74 16.21
C THR A 217 15.48 -5.12 16.59
N GLN A 218 15.28 -5.35 17.89
CA GLN A 218 14.79 -6.63 18.39
C GLN A 218 13.74 -6.38 19.47
N CYS A 219 12.53 -6.88 19.24
CA CYS A 219 11.49 -6.92 20.26
C CYS A 219 11.86 -7.91 21.36
N ARG A 220 11.51 -7.57 22.60
CA ARG A 220 11.81 -8.37 23.80
C ARG A 220 11.35 -9.81 23.65
N VAL A 221 12.31 -10.73 23.76
CA VAL A 221 12.11 -12.18 23.71
C VAL A 221 12.04 -12.75 25.14
N LYS A 222 11.26 -13.82 25.33
CA LYS A 222 11.18 -14.55 26.60
C LYS A 222 12.55 -15.14 26.95
N GLU A 223 12.92 -15.05 28.22
CA GLU A 223 14.16 -15.63 28.73
C GLU A 223 14.22 -17.14 28.40
N GLY A 224 15.38 -17.59 27.91
CA GLY A 224 15.61 -18.98 27.52
C GLY A 224 15.01 -19.41 26.17
N PHE A 225 14.26 -18.56 25.47
CA PHE A 225 13.81 -18.89 24.12
C PHE A 225 14.95 -18.74 23.11
N ASN A 226 15.39 -19.86 22.56
CA ASN A 226 16.35 -19.91 21.47
C ASN A 226 15.64 -20.43 20.22
N GLY A 227 15.65 -19.63 19.16
CA GLY A 227 15.14 -20.01 17.85
C GLY A 227 16.17 -19.70 16.78
N GLU A 228 16.16 -20.51 15.72
CA GLU A 228 17.06 -20.33 14.59
C GLU A 228 16.77 -19.03 13.82
N VAL A 229 17.82 -18.47 13.23
CA VAL A 229 17.68 -17.41 12.22
C VAL A 229 17.16 -18.06 10.95
N ARG A 230 16.03 -17.56 10.46
CA ARG A 230 15.44 -17.98 9.18
C ARG A 230 15.85 -17.04 8.08
N LYS A 231 16.07 -17.61 6.90
CA LYS A 231 16.24 -16.87 5.66
C LYS A 231 14.92 -16.87 4.91
N LEU A 232 14.30 -15.70 4.82
CA LEU A 232 12.97 -15.52 4.24
C LEU A 232 13.03 -14.60 3.04
N PHE A 233 11.97 -14.62 2.24
CA PHE A 233 11.85 -13.80 1.04
C PHE A 233 10.43 -13.27 0.90
N LEU A 234 10.26 -12.13 0.24
CA LEU A 234 8.98 -11.78 -0.35
C LEU A 234 8.92 -12.43 -1.74
N GLN A 235 8.04 -13.40 -1.90
CA GLN A 235 7.68 -13.95 -3.20
C GLN A 235 6.45 -13.22 -3.72
N TYR A 236 6.49 -12.80 -4.98
CA TYR A 236 5.38 -12.07 -5.57
C TYR A 236 5.10 -12.49 -7.00
N THR A 237 3.82 -12.54 -7.34
CA THR A 237 3.33 -12.84 -8.67
C THR A 237 2.67 -11.61 -9.24
N VAL A 238 3.15 -11.18 -10.40
CA VAL A 238 2.57 -10.06 -11.14
C VAL A 238 1.82 -10.65 -12.34
N THR A 239 0.61 -10.16 -12.58
CA THR A 239 -0.17 -10.50 -13.77
C THR A 239 -0.38 -9.22 -14.58
N TRP A 240 -0.19 -9.28 -15.90
CA TRP A 240 -0.26 -8.12 -16.77
C TRP A 240 -0.69 -8.44 -18.20
N LEU A 241 -0.99 -7.39 -18.95
CA LEU A 241 -1.20 -7.40 -20.40
C LEU A 241 -0.21 -6.45 -21.06
N ASP A 242 0.06 -6.65 -22.35
CA ASP A 242 0.71 -5.62 -23.15
C ASP A 242 -0.21 -4.40 -23.25
N TRP A 243 0.37 -3.20 -23.18
CA TRP A 243 -0.43 -1.99 -23.31
C TRP A 243 -1.01 -1.85 -24.72
N THR A 244 -2.27 -1.42 -24.81
CA THR A 244 -2.97 -1.09 -26.06
C THR A 244 -3.90 0.08 -25.82
N ASP A 245 -4.35 0.74 -26.89
CA ASP A 245 -5.30 1.86 -26.80
C ASP A 245 -6.68 1.48 -26.22
N ALA A 246 -6.95 0.17 -26.09
CA ALA A 246 -8.16 -0.33 -25.45
C ALA A 246 -8.09 -0.31 -23.91
N VAL A 247 -6.89 -0.19 -23.33
CA VAL A 247 -6.71 -0.18 -21.87
C VAL A 247 -7.01 1.21 -21.31
N VAL A 248 -7.83 1.26 -20.28
CA VAL A 248 -8.12 2.48 -19.53
C VAL A 248 -7.16 2.59 -18.32
N PRO A 249 -6.23 3.56 -18.28
CA PRO A 249 -5.32 3.72 -17.15
C PRO A 249 -6.08 4.05 -15.87
N VAL A 250 -5.80 3.34 -14.78
CA VAL A 250 -6.27 3.73 -13.44
C VAL A 250 -5.34 4.76 -12.81
N LYS A 251 -5.89 5.47 -11.84
CA LYS A 251 -5.17 6.38 -10.96
C LYS A 251 -5.16 5.80 -9.56
N ILE A 252 -4.02 5.82 -8.89
CA ILE A 252 -3.88 5.24 -7.56
C ILE A 252 -3.96 6.36 -6.55
N TYR A 253 -4.87 6.21 -5.58
CA TYR A 253 -5.05 7.16 -4.50
C TYR A 253 -4.87 6.45 -3.17
N ILE A 254 -4.06 7.04 -2.29
CA ILE A 254 -3.96 6.64 -0.89
C ILE A 254 -4.50 7.77 -0.03
N PHE A 255 -5.43 7.42 0.84
CA PHE A 255 -6.01 8.29 1.84
C PHE A 255 -5.52 7.88 3.22
N ASP A 256 -5.21 8.89 4.05
CA ASP A 256 -4.78 8.71 5.42
C ASP A 256 -5.84 9.35 6.33
N VAL A 257 -6.34 8.61 7.31
CA VAL A 257 -7.36 9.09 8.26
C VAL A 257 -6.86 10.23 9.16
N THR A 258 -5.55 10.46 9.18
CA THR A 258 -4.93 11.59 9.88
C THR A 258 -4.86 12.85 9.03
N ASP A 259 -5.22 12.79 7.73
CA ASP A 259 -5.33 13.94 6.85
C ASP A 259 -6.61 14.74 7.13
N THR A 260 -6.45 15.85 7.86
CA THR A 260 -7.58 16.71 8.28
C THR A 260 -7.68 18.01 7.47
N ALA A 261 -6.85 18.21 6.45
CA ALA A 261 -6.75 19.45 5.69
C ALA A 261 -8.12 20.02 5.26
N MET A 262 -8.94 19.19 4.60
CA MET A 262 -10.28 19.62 4.17
C MET A 262 -11.26 19.85 5.32
N LEU A 263 -11.14 19.11 6.42
CA LEU A 263 -12.01 19.26 7.59
C LEU A 263 -11.68 20.56 8.34
N ASP A 264 -10.40 20.89 8.40
CA ASP A 264 -9.86 22.07 9.09
C ASP A 264 -9.87 23.32 8.19
N GLY A 265 -10.16 23.16 6.89
CA GLY A 265 -10.12 24.24 5.91
C GLY A 265 -8.70 24.75 5.61
N THR A 266 -7.69 23.90 5.78
CA THR A 266 -6.29 24.23 5.54
C THR A 266 -5.81 23.63 4.20
N PRO A 267 -4.82 24.26 3.54
CA PRO A 267 -4.25 23.71 2.31
C PRO A 267 -3.19 22.62 2.55
N GLU A 268 -2.76 22.41 3.80
CA GLU A 268 -1.64 21.54 4.14
C GLU A 268 -2.14 20.16 4.55
N HIS A 269 -1.79 19.14 3.76
CA HIS A 269 -2.11 17.74 4.04
C HIS A 269 -1.15 17.17 5.07
N SER A 270 -1.69 16.66 6.18
CA SER A 270 -0.90 16.17 7.31
C SER A 270 -0.36 14.76 7.10
N CYS A 271 -1.17 13.84 6.56
CA CYS A 271 -0.82 12.46 6.18
C CYS A 271 0.27 11.84 7.07
N LYS A 272 -0.03 11.62 8.35
CA LYS A 272 0.94 11.30 9.41
C LYS A 272 1.37 9.83 9.45
N VAL A 273 0.76 8.95 8.65
CA VAL A 273 0.96 7.48 8.63
C VAL A 273 0.43 6.77 9.87
N GLU A 274 0.70 7.32 11.05
CA GLU A 274 0.33 6.77 12.34
C GLU A 274 -0.28 7.85 13.26
N TYR A 275 -1.09 7.42 14.21
CA TYR A 275 -1.64 8.29 15.25
C TYR A 275 -1.89 7.50 16.53
N GLN A 276 -1.84 8.19 17.67
CA GLN A 276 -2.13 7.59 18.96
C GLN A 276 -3.63 7.27 19.07
N VAL A 277 -3.94 6.03 19.43
CA VAL A 277 -5.27 5.63 19.92
C VAL A 277 -5.18 5.59 21.44
N GLU A 278 -6.01 6.40 22.11
CA GLU A 278 -6.04 6.45 23.58
C GLU A 278 -6.57 5.16 24.18
N GLU A 279 -6.06 4.79 25.35
CA GLU A 279 -6.57 3.62 26.08
C GLU A 279 -8.01 3.86 26.52
N CYS A 280 -8.86 2.87 26.28
CA CYS A 280 -10.26 2.94 26.70
C CYS A 280 -10.40 2.93 28.23
N SER A 281 -11.16 3.87 28.76
CA SER A 281 -11.47 3.94 30.20
C SER A 281 -12.24 2.69 30.67
N ALA A 282 -12.14 2.36 31.95
CA ALA A 282 -12.89 1.24 32.52
C ALA A 282 -14.41 1.42 32.38
N GLU A 283 -14.89 2.66 32.48
CA GLU A 283 -16.30 3.03 32.28
C GLU A 283 -16.75 2.78 30.84
N ASN A 284 -16.02 3.32 29.85
CA ASN A 284 -16.35 3.11 28.44
C ASN A 284 -16.28 1.63 28.08
N ARG A 285 -15.36 0.87 28.68
CA ARG A 285 -15.26 -0.59 28.51
C ARG A 285 -16.49 -1.31 29.08
N ALA A 286 -17.04 -0.87 30.21
CA ALA A 286 -18.27 -1.44 30.76
C ALA A 286 -19.50 -1.15 29.89
N ASN A 287 -19.51 -0.01 29.17
CA ASN A 287 -20.61 0.40 28.30
C ASN A 287 -20.46 -0.01 26.83
N ASN A 288 -19.39 -0.72 26.47
CA ASN A 288 -19.03 -1.06 25.08
C ASN A 288 -18.79 0.15 24.17
N GLU A 289 -18.28 1.26 24.73
CA GLU A 289 -17.99 2.51 24.02
C GLU A 289 -16.49 2.66 23.68
N CYS A 290 -15.76 1.54 23.58
CA CYS A 290 -14.32 1.51 23.28
C CYS A 290 -14.01 1.54 21.76
N ILE A 291 -14.73 2.34 20.98
CA ILE A 291 -14.50 2.47 19.54
C ILE A 291 -14.00 3.89 19.27
N HIS A 292 -12.75 3.99 18.82
CA HIS A 292 -12.20 5.25 18.33
C HIS A 292 -12.38 5.33 16.81
N THR A 293 -13.03 6.39 16.33
CA THR A 293 -13.31 6.59 14.91
C THR A 293 -12.58 7.82 14.39
N LYS A 294 -11.96 7.70 13.21
CA LYS A 294 -11.39 8.82 12.46
C LYS A 294 -12.02 8.89 11.07
N THR A 295 -12.04 10.10 10.52
CA THR A 295 -12.54 10.36 9.18
C THR A 295 -11.64 11.38 8.54
N ALA A 296 -11.25 11.13 7.29
CA ALA A 296 -10.62 12.09 6.42
C ALA A 296 -11.53 12.38 5.23
N ARG A 297 -11.35 13.55 4.62
CA ARG A 297 -12.03 13.94 3.38
C ARG A 297 -10.98 14.45 2.41
N ALA A 298 -11.10 14.02 1.16
CA ALA A 298 -10.27 14.47 0.06
C ALA A 298 -11.14 14.79 -1.16
N ALA A 299 -10.84 15.89 -1.83
CA ALA A 299 -11.48 16.29 -3.06
C ALA A 299 -10.67 15.72 -4.22
N LEU A 300 -11.33 14.96 -5.08
CA LEU A 300 -10.71 14.46 -6.31
C LEU A 300 -10.84 15.52 -7.41
N PRO A 301 -9.79 15.75 -8.22
CA PRO A 301 -9.81 16.77 -9.26
C PRO A 301 -10.82 16.47 -10.37
N ARG A 302 -11.17 15.20 -10.55
CA ARG A 302 -12.18 14.72 -11.50
C ARG A 302 -12.92 13.54 -10.87
N GLY A 303 -14.21 13.42 -11.16
CA GLY A 303 -14.99 12.22 -10.84
C GLY A 303 -14.53 11.01 -11.67
N GLY A 304 -14.95 9.81 -11.26
CA GLY A 304 -14.64 8.57 -11.95
C GLY A 304 -15.16 7.34 -11.20
N ASP A 305 -14.89 6.17 -11.77
CA ASP A 305 -15.27 4.89 -11.18
C ASP A 305 -14.26 4.43 -10.13
N ILE A 306 -14.76 3.87 -9.02
CA ILE A 306 -13.91 3.14 -8.07
C ILE A 306 -13.75 1.72 -8.62
N VAL A 307 -12.59 1.47 -9.21
CA VAL A 307 -12.26 0.18 -9.83
C VAL A 307 -11.91 -0.88 -8.77
N PHE A 308 -11.17 -0.47 -7.75
CA PHE A 308 -10.73 -1.31 -6.64
C PHE A 308 -10.42 -0.43 -5.42
N SER A 309 -10.69 -0.93 -4.22
CA SER A 309 -10.33 -0.27 -2.96
C SER A 309 -10.07 -1.30 -1.87
N VAL A 310 -9.07 -1.04 -1.04
CA VAL A 310 -8.76 -1.84 0.14
C VAL A 310 -8.51 -0.91 1.32
N ALA A 311 -8.92 -1.31 2.51
CA ALA A 311 -8.59 -0.62 3.74
C ALA A 311 -7.38 -1.29 4.40
N HIS A 312 -6.50 -0.47 4.98
CA HIS A 312 -5.38 -0.93 5.79
C HIS A 312 -5.58 -0.45 7.22
N GLN A 313 -5.51 -1.37 8.16
CA GLN A 313 -5.65 -1.13 9.59
C GLN A 313 -4.75 -2.12 10.31
N HIS A 314 -4.14 -1.71 11.41
CA HIS A 314 -3.33 -2.59 12.25
C HIS A 314 -4.18 -3.47 13.18
N SER A 315 -3.52 -4.26 14.03
CA SER A 315 -4.18 -5.16 14.96
C SER A 315 -5.12 -4.38 15.90
N GLY A 316 -6.38 -4.80 15.97
CA GLY A 316 -7.43 -4.13 16.74
C GLY A 316 -8.26 -3.12 15.95
N GLY A 317 -7.89 -2.82 14.70
CA GLY A 317 -8.75 -2.09 13.77
C GLY A 317 -10.00 -2.89 13.41
N VAL A 318 -11.16 -2.22 13.42
CA VAL A 318 -12.44 -2.82 13.04
C VAL A 318 -13.21 -1.89 12.12
N GLY A 319 -13.47 -2.37 10.90
CA GLY A 319 -14.34 -1.72 9.93
C GLY A 319 -13.72 -0.51 9.24
N ALA A 320 -13.98 -0.38 7.95
CA ALA A 320 -13.64 0.79 7.16
C ALA A 320 -14.75 1.00 6.12
N SER A 321 -15.05 2.26 5.82
CA SER A 321 -15.99 2.61 4.77
C SER A 321 -15.45 3.76 3.94
N LEU A 322 -15.69 3.67 2.63
CA LEU A 322 -15.37 4.72 1.67
C LEU A 322 -16.70 5.23 1.09
N HIS A 323 -16.89 6.54 1.15
CA HIS A 323 -18.09 7.20 0.64
C HIS A 323 -17.68 8.26 -0.38
N GLY A 324 -18.38 8.30 -1.51
CA GLY A 324 -18.22 9.33 -2.54
C GLY A 324 -19.45 10.22 -2.62
N GLN A 325 -19.22 11.51 -2.85
CA GLN A 325 -20.27 12.49 -3.17
C GLN A 325 -19.77 13.38 -4.30
N VAL A 326 -20.66 13.70 -5.25
CA VAL A 326 -20.40 14.73 -6.26
C VAL A 326 -20.58 16.09 -5.59
N MET A 327 -19.54 16.92 -5.66
CA MET A 327 -19.62 18.31 -5.21
C MET A 327 -20.22 19.16 -6.34
N ASP A 328 -21.35 19.81 -6.05
CA ASP A 328 -21.97 20.84 -6.91
C ASP A 328 -21.28 22.19 -6.75
#